data_AF-A0A7J9HXQ2-F1
#
_entry.id   AF-A0A7J9HXQ2-F1
#
_cell.length_a   1.000
_cell.length_b   1.000
_cell.length_c   1.000
_cell.angle_alpha   90.00
_cell.angle_beta   90.00
_cell.angle_gamma   90.00
#
_symmetry.space_group_name_H-M   'P 1'
#
loop_
_entity.id
_entity.type
_entity.pdbx_description
1 polymer ?
#
loop_
_entity_poly.entity_id
_entity_poly.type
_entity_poly.pdbx_seq_one_letter_code
_entity_poly.pdbx_strand_id
1 'polypeptide(L)'
;NCHLANKPEDIEVLQAVLLDTLFEAVVRIPYDMQLKQILANGKKGALNVGVVLIFPEGFELAPPDRIVPKTKEKIVNLPFQNYHPTKKNILVIGLVPGKKY
;
A
#
# COMPACT_ATOMS: atom_id res chain seq x y z
N ASN A 1 -12.57 -10.14 -8.79
CA ASN A 1 -11.92 -10.47 -10.08
C ASN A 1 -12.23 -9.42 -11.13
N CYS A 2 -11.52 -8.28 -11.15
CA CYS A 2 -11.83 -7.13 -12.02
C CYS A 2 -10.60 -6.54 -12.75
N HIS A 3 -9.44 -6.48 -12.09
CA HIS A 3 -8.18 -6.10 -12.71
C HIS A 3 -7.59 -7.32 -13.42
N LEU A 4 -7.85 -7.46 -14.73
CA LEU A 4 -7.57 -8.68 -15.51
C LEU A 4 -6.13 -8.75 -16.04
N ALA A 5 -5.47 -7.60 -16.22
CA ALA A 5 -4.10 -7.55 -16.70
C ALA A 5 -3.14 -7.88 -15.56
N ASN A 6 -2.22 -8.81 -15.81
CA ASN A 6 -1.13 -9.12 -14.89
C ASN A 6 0.02 -8.13 -15.09
N LYS A 7 0.48 -7.52 -14.00
CA LYS A 7 1.59 -6.58 -13.95
C LYS A 7 2.43 -6.92 -12.72
N PRO A 8 3.77 -6.85 -12.80
CA PRO A 8 4.62 -7.20 -11.68
C PRO A 8 4.45 -6.19 -10.53
N GLU A 9 4.54 -6.73 -9.33
CA GLU A 9 4.60 -6.07 -8.05
C GLU A 9 5.78 -6.63 -7.24
N ASP A 10 6.32 -5.82 -6.33
CA ASP A 10 7.44 -6.23 -5.48
C ASP A 10 7.20 -5.79 -4.03
N ILE A 11 7.68 -6.59 -3.09
CA ILE A 11 7.57 -6.35 -1.66
C ILE A 11 8.89 -6.67 -0.96
N GLU A 12 9.44 -5.67 -0.29
CA GLU A 12 10.64 -5.78 0.54
C GLU A 12 10.23 -5.70 2.01
N VAL A 13 10.60 -6.71 2.78
CA VAL A 13 10.36 -6.81 4.23
C VAL A 13 11.62 -7.30 4.93
N LEU A 14 11.71 -7.09 6.24
CA LEU A 14 12.78 -7.68 7.05
C LEU A 14 12.67 -9.21 7.04
N GLN A 15 13.83 -9.87 6.94
CA GLN A 15 13.92 -11.34 6.99
C GLN A 15 13.37 -11.92 8.30
N ALA A 16 13.55 -11.20 9.41
CA ALA A 16 13.04 -11.58 10.71
C ALA A 16 12.66 -10.33 11.51
N VAL A 17 11.64 -10.47 12.34
CA VAL A 17 11.17 -9.43 13.26
C VAL A 17 11.02 -10.02 14.65
N LEU A 18 11.37 -9.23 15.67
CA LEU A 18 11.15 -9.61 17.07
C LEU A 18 9.69 -9.34 17.46
N LEU A 19 9.27 -9.97 18.56
CA LEU A 19 7.95 -9.74 19.16
C LEU A 19 7.77 -8.26 19.50
N ASP A 20 6.55 -7.76 19.27
CA ASP A 20 6.14 -6.37 19.54
C ASP A 20 7.09 -5.29 18.98
N THR A 21 7.75 -5.58 17.85
CA THR A 21 8.67 -4.67 17.19
C THR A 21 8.07 -4.11 15.91
N LEU A 22 8.32 -2.81 15.66
CA LEU A 22 7.92 -2.16 14.42
C LEU A 22 8.90 -2.48 13.29
N PHE A 23 8.35 -2.73 12.10
CA PHE A 23 9.13 -2.86 10.87
C PHE A 23 8.43 -2.14 9.72
N GLU A 24 9.19 -1.85 8.67
CA GLU A 24 8.69 -1.28 7.42
C GLU A 24 8.53 -2.39 6.38
N ALA A 25 7.38 -2.41 5.71
CA ALA A 25 7.17 -3.19 4.50
C ALA A 25 7.10 -2.22 3.32
N VAL A 26 8.05 -2.34 2.39
CA VAL A 26 8.14 -1.46 1.21
C VAL A 26 7.51 -2.19 0.04
N VAL A 27 6.44 -1.61 -0.51
CA VAL A 27 5.75 -2.14 -1.69
C VAL A 27 6.13 -1.31 -2.89
N ARG A 28 6.48 -1.95 -4.00
CA ARG A 28 6.77 -1.28 -5.28
C ARG A 28 5.82 -1.82 -6.35
N ILE A 29 5.16 -0.90 -7.05
CA ILE A 29 4.23 -1.22 -8.13
C ILE A 29 4.77 -0.56 -9.40
N PRO A 30 5.71 -1.20 -10.11
CA PRO A 30 6.34 -0.61 -11.28
C PRO A 30 5.37 -0.50 -12.45
N TYR A 31 5.34 0.68 -13.07
CA TYR A 31 4.69 0.90 -14.35
C TYR A 31 5.39 2.05 -15.09
N ASP A 32 5.17 2.13 -16.40
CA ASP A 32 5.68 3.23 -17.20
C ASP A 32 4.90 4.52 -16.91
N MET A 33 5.55 5.48 -16.25
CA MET A 33 4.99 6.77 -15.85
C MET A 33 4.62 7.68 -17.03
N GLN A 34 5.03 7.37 -18.26
CA GLN A 34 4.61 8.08 -19.47
C GLN A 34 3.24 7.61 -19.98
N LEU A 35 2.80 6.41 -19.57
CA LEU A 35 1.51 5.87 -19.97
C LEU A 35 0.36 6.59 -19.27
N LYS A 36 -0.75 6.70 -20.00
CA LYS A 36 -2.01 7.25 -19.52
C LYS A 36 -3.12 6.23 -19.69
N GLN A 37 -4.00 6.13 -18.71
CA GLN A 37 -5.20 5.29 -18.77
C GLN A 37 -6.41 6.08 -19.27
N ILE A 38 -7.44 5.38 -19.75
CA ILE A 38 -8.74 5.96 -20.03
C ILE A 38 -9.49 6.13 -18.71
N LEU A 39 -9.86 7.37 -18.37
CA LEU A 39 -10.63 7.70 -17.17
C LEU A 39 -12.13 7.43 -17.40
N ALA A 40 -12.92 7.49 -16.32
CA ALA A 40 -14.37 7.31 -16.36
C ALA A 40 -15.11 8.27 -17.33
N ASN A 41 -14.53 9.45 -17.60
CA ASN A 41 -15.05 10.42 -18.56
C ASN A 41 -14.58 10.20 -20.02
N GLY A 42 -13.89 9.10 -20.29
CA GLY A 42 -13.34 8.76 -21.61
C GLY A 42 -12.03 9.46 -21.99
N LYS A 43 -11.53 10.41 -21.18
CA LYS A 43 -10.27 11.12 -21.45
C LYS A 43 -9.06 10.34 -20.94
N LYS A 44 -7.89 10.59 -21.54
CA LYS A 44 -6.61 10.03 -21.06
C LYS A 44 -6.11 10.77 -19.81
N GLY A 45 -5.75 10.04 -18.76
CA GLY A 45 -5.25 10.59 -17.49
C GLY A 45 -4.22 9.71 -16.80
N ALA A 46 -3.72 10.18 -15.65
CA ALA A 46 -2.74 9.46 -14.85
C ALA A 46 -3.34 8.21 -14.18
N LEU A 47 -2.46 7.29 -13.78
CA LEU A 47 -2.82 6.09 -13.05
C LEU A 47 -2.86 6.35 -11.54
N ASN A 48 -3.84 5.74 -10.88
CA ASN A 48 -3.86 5.59 -9.44
C ASN A 48 -3.40 4.18 -9.09
N VAL A 49 -2.83 4.02 -7.90
CA VAL A 49 -2.36 2.74 -7.36
C VAL A 49 -3.07 2.44 -6.05
N GLY A 50 -3.16 1.15 -5.76
CA GLY A 50 -3.68 0.63 -4.50
C GLY A 50 -3.21 -0.82 -4.33
N VAL A 51 -3.21 -1.28 -3.09
CA VAL A 51 -2.73 -2.62 -2.73
C VAL A 51 -3.53 -3.17 -1.55
N VAL A 52 -3.63 -4.49 -1.50
CA VAL A 52 -4.08 -5.22 -0.31
C VAL A 52 -2.89 -5.98 0.24
N LEU A 53 -2.49 -5.68 1.48
CA LEU A 53 -1.43 -6.37 2.20
C LEU A 53 -2.05 -7.35 3.19
N ILE A 54 -1.67 -8.61 3.09
CA ILE A 54 -2.15 -9.69 3.95
C ILE A 54 -0.95 -10.18 4.77
N PHE A 55 -0.90 -9.79 6.04
CA PHE A 55 0.09 -10.28 6.99
C PHE A 55 -0.41 -11.51 7.74
N PRO A 56 0.48 -12.29 8.38
CA PRO A 56 0.08 -13.35 9.31
C PRO A 56 -0.79 -12.81 10.45
N GLU A 57 -1.56 -13.69 11.07
CA GLU A 57 -2.36 -13.31 12.24
C GLU A 57 -1.47 -12.78 13.38
N GLY A 58 -1.97 -11.80 14.13
CA GLY A 58 -1.22 -11.10 15.19
C GLY A 58 -0.46 -9.85 14.72
N PHE A 59 -0.25 -9.69 13.41
CA PHE A 59 0.28 -8.44 12.85
C PHE A 59 -0.86 -7.42 12.67
N GLU A 60 -0.56 -6.15 12.95
CA GLU A 60 -1.47 -5.04 12.71
C GLU A 60 -0.68 -3.77 12.32
N LEU A 61 -1.38 -2.77 11.78
CA LEU A 61 -0.77 -1.47 11.49
C LEU A 61 -0.26 -0.84 12.79
N ALA A 62 0.99 -0.36 12.74
CA ALA A 62 1.62 0.34 13.85
C ALA A 62 0.76 1.53 14.34
N PRO A 63 0.55 1.68 15.65
CA PRO A 63 -0.23 2.81 16.16
C PRO A 63 0.57 4.13 15.96
N PRO A 64 -0.11 5.27 15.66
CA PRO A 64 0.56 6.49 15.17
C PRO A 64 1.56 7.17 16.12
N ASP A 65 1.52 6.80 17.41
CA ASP A 65 2.39 7.25 18.49
C ASP A 65 3.72 6.48 18.54
N ARG A 66 3.76 5.24 18.04
CA ARG A 66 5.00 4.43 18.01
C ARG A 66 5.84 4.65 16.74
N ILE A 67 5.30 5.30 15.71
CA ILE A 67 5.97 5.50 14.42
C ILE A 67 6.96 6.67 14.50
N VAL A 68 8.23 6.41 14.18
CA VAL A 68 9.27 7.43 14.10
C VAL A 68 8.91 8.55 13.11
N PRO A 69 9.22 9.84 13.41
CA PRO A 69 8.77 10.98 12.60
C PRO A 69 9.09 10.87 11.10
N LYS A 70 10.30 10.40 10.77
CA LYS A 70 10.75 10.22 9.38
C LYS A 70 9.88 9.25 8.59
N THR A 71 9.44 8.15 9.20
CA THR A 71 8.56 7.17 8.54
C THR A 71 7.13 7.68 8.51
N LYS A 72 6.70 8.39 9.55
CA LYS A 72 5.37 9.01 9.63
C LYS A 72 5.13 9.96 8.46
N GLU A 73 6.11 10.80 8.10
CA GLU A 73 6.00 11.71 6.96
C GLU A 73 5.77 11.00 5.61
N LYS A 74 6.41 9.85 5.39
CA LYS A 74 6.23 9.05 4.16
C LYS A 74 4.80 8.52 4.03
N ILE A 75 4.20 8.10 5.14
CA ILE A 75 2.93 7.37 5.16
C ILE A 75 1.73 8.24 5.56
N VAL A 76 1.93 9.48 6.03
CA VAL A 76 0.90 10.34 6.64
C VAL A 76 -0.34 10.55 5.75
N ASN A 77 -0.15 10.50 4.44
CA ASN A 77 -1.19 10.77 3.44
C ASN A 77 -1.72 9.49 2.77
N LEU A 78 -1.27 8.31 3.21
CA LEU A 78 -1.77 7.04 2.69
C LEU A 78 -3.04 6.65 3.46
N PRO A 79 -4.16 6.38 2.78
CA PRO A 79 -5.38 5.95 3.43
C PRO A 79 -5.25 4.46 3.78
N PHE A 80 -4.83 4.15 5.00
CA PHE A 80 -4.86 2.78 5.52
C PHE A 80 -6.27 2.44 6.02
N GLN A 81 -6.79 1.30 5.57
CA GLN A 81 -8.05 0.76 6.03
C GLN A 81 -7.88 -0.72 6.36
N ASN A 82 -8.55 -1.18 7.41
CA ASN A 82 -8.68 -2.62 7.65
C ASN A 82 -9.71 -3.18 6.66
N TYR A 83 -9.41 -4.32 6.04
CA TYR A 83 -10.35 -5.00 5.16
C TYR A 83 -11.66 -5.35 5.87
N HIS A 84 -11.58 -5.69 7.15
CA HIS A 84 -12.72 -5.98 8.01
C HIS A 84 -12.41 -5.57 9.46
N PRO A 85 -13.40 -5.14 10.29
CA PRO A 85 -13.16 -4.72 11.68
C PRO A 85 -12.40 -5.74 12.55
N THR A 86 -12.58 -7.03 12.27
CA THR A 86 -11.91 -8.12 13.00
C THR A 86 -10.61 -8.62 12.35
N LYS A 87 -10.29 -8.20 11.12
CA LYS A 87 -9.11 -8.64 10.36
C LYS A 87 -8.11 -7.50 10.24
N LYS A 88 -7.45 -7.18 11.35
CA LYS A 88 -6.45 -6.10 11.45
C LYS A 88 -5.15 -6.38 10.70
N ASN A 89 -4.86 -7.65 10.41
CA ASN A 89 -3.70 -8.08 9.65
C ASN A 89 -3.87 -7.90 8.13
N ILE A 90 -5.07 -7.51 7.66
CA ILE A 90 -5.37 -7.28 6.26
C ILE A 90 -5.60 -5.78 6.05
N LEU A 91 -4.63 -5.14 5.39
CA LEU A 91 -4.61 -3.71 5.15
C LEU A 91 -4.94 -3.42 3.69
N VAL A 92 -5.90 -2.54 3.46
CA VAL A 92 -6.23 -1.98 2.15
C VAL A 92 -5.68 -0.56 2.10
N ILE A 93 -4.87 -0.27 1.09
CA ILE A 93 -4.22 1.03 0.90
C ILE A 93 -4.53 1.54 -0.50
N GLY A 94 -4.99 2.77 -0.61
CA GLY A 94 -5.35 3.41 -1.89
C GLY A 94 -6.83 3.83 -1.96
N LEU A 95 -7.31 4.38 -3.07
CA LEU A 95 -6.58 4.75 -4.29
C LEU A 95 -5.76 6.04 -4.09
N VAL A 96 -4.47 6.02 -4.44
CA VAL A 96 -3.60 7.21 -4.40
C VAL A 96 -2.95 7.49 -5.77
N PRO A 97 -2.50 8.73 -6.04
CA PRO A 97 -1.83 9.05 -7.30
C PRO A 97 -0.52 8.26 -7.46
N GLY A 98 -0.44 7.36 -8.43
CA GLY A 98 0.71 6.46 -8.61
C GLY A 98 1.99 7.13 -9.09
N LYS A 99 1.95 8.42 -9.42
CA LYS A 99 3.16 9.21 -9.74
C LYS A 99 3.83 9.76 -8.47
N LYS A 100 3.07 9.88 -7.38
CA LYS A 100 3.54 10.44 -6.11
C LYS A 100 4.09 9.35 -5.18
N TYR A 101 3.53 8.15 -5.26
CA TYR A 101 3.81 7.00 -4.38
C TYR A 101 4.40 5.85 -5.16
#